data_AF-A0A8T1UTP8-F1
#
_entry.id   AF-A0A8T1UTP8-F1
#
_cell.length_a   1.000
_cell.length_b   1.000
_cell.length_c   1.000
_cell.angle_alpha   90.00
_cell.angle_beta   90.00
_cell.angle_gamma   90.00
#
_symmetry.space_group_name_H-M   'P 1'
#
loop_
_entity.id
_entity.type
_entity.pdbx_description
1 polymer ?
#
loop_
_entity_poly.entity_id
_entity_poly.type
_entity_poly.pdbx_seq_one_letter_code
_entity_poly.pdbx_strand_id
1 'polypeptide(L)'
;MLSLRLVRRRAVNRVAAAFHSKPPPTSAENAALLRDLETALKTDPEAAQRLSTLLSPSTTRNLSRALNSVRKSPPATETAPATAVVTPPTTQELKMVALQMGLPFIGFGFVDNFIMIIAGDYIDLTLGVSLGISSMAAAGIGNTISDIAGLGLGNVVEDFCARLGLPVPALTSEQMLLKSTRLAKVTGSSIGVTIGCLLGMVPLLFLETRPKNDNPAPSKTSDSNESFRSPHMNDMALTKMASPAIASSVARSVLQWFESNSQCRKKIPPSEWTVLAGIVLRSPSLSDAGPSDKFRVLTAATGNKCLGRRDLNADGLVVNDCHAEVLARRAFLRYLYAEALFWQENGLESSEQSIFERHATSHRLVLKPQHSLHLFISEAPCGDAAIYELRQDIVDELVQQREAKTGQADQRERSELRLTGAKAHNKRSRDVDDQKDHATPLDKKFAQAVGIARVKSGRSDLPPEKQTLSMSCSDKLASKNKHSNELCVHD
;
A
#
# COMPACT_ATOMS: atom_id res chain seq x y z
N MET A 1 -32.84 -12.08 21.37
CA MET A 1 -32.09 -10.98 20.73
C MET A 1 -32.57 -10.57 19.32
N LEU A 2 -33.46 -11.33 18.65
CA LEU A 2 -34.01 -10.92 17.33
C LEU A 2 -35.15 -9.89 17.41
N SER A 3 -35.96 -9.90 18.49
CA SER A 3 -37.12 -9.00 18.62
C SER A 3 -36.76 -7.53 18.88
N LEU A 4 -35.62 -7.28 19.54
CA LEU A 4 -35.11 -5.91 19.79
C LEU A 4 -34.56 -5.24 18.52
N ARG A 5 -34.12 -6.02 17.52
CA ARG A 5 -33.64 -5.47 16.23
C ARG A 5 -34.79 -5.07 15.30
N LEU A 6 -35.95 -5.73 15.41
CA LEU A 6 -37.15 -5.37 14.62
C LEU A 6 -37.84 -4.10 15.13
N VAL A 7 -37.89 -3.90 16.45
CA VAL A 7 -38.51 -2.70 17.05
C VAL A 7 -37.70 -1.44 16.74
N ARG A 8 -36.36 -1.53 16.73
CA ARG A 8 -35.48 -0.40 16.38
C ARG A 8 -35.59 0.02 14.90
N ARG A 9 -35.76 -0.93 13.97
CA ARG A 9 -35.99 -0.63 12.54
C ARG A 9 -37.35 0.03 12.27
N ARG A 10 -38.41 -0.35 13.01
CA ARG A 10 -39.73 0.31 12.89
C ARG A 10 -39.77 1.71 13.49
N ALA A 11 -39.00 1.98 14.55
CA ALA A 11 -38.91 3.32 15.14
C ALA A 11 -38.14 4.30 14.24
N VAL A 12 -37.03 3.87 13.63
CA VAL A 12 -36.24 4.72 12.70
C VAL A 12 -37.04 5.05 11.44
N ASN A 13 -37.81 4.10 10.89
CA ASN A 13 -38.67 4.36 9.74
C ASN A 13 -39.86 5.29 10.04
N ARG A 14 -40.37 5.32 11.28
CA ARG A 14 -41.45 6.26 11.67
C ARG A 14 -40.93 7.69 11.87
N VAL A 15 -39.70 7.86 12.34
CA VAL A 15 -39.07 9.19 12.46
C VAL A 15 -38.67 9.74 11.08
N ALA A 16 -38.19 8.88 10.17
CA ALA A 16 -37.89 9.28 8.78
C ALA A 16 -39.17 9.62 7.98
N ALA A 17 -40.28 8.93 8.21
CA ALA A 17 -41.56 9.23 7.56
C ALA A 17 -42.20 10.54 8.05
N ALA A 18 -41.95 10.96 9.29
CA ALA A 18 -42.48 12.21 9.84
C ALA A 18 -41.76 13.48 9.31
N PHE A 19 -40.53 13.35 8.81
CA PHE A 19 -39.78 14.47 8.22
C PHE A 19 -40.12 14.75 6.74
N HIS A 20 -40.92 13.91 6.10
CA HIS A 20 -41.31 14.05 4.68
C HIS A 20 -42.82 14.19 4.44
N SER A 21 -43.62 14.48 5.46
CA SER A 21 -45.09 14.55 5.33
C SER A 21 -45.68 15.94 5.13
N LYS A 22 -44.90 17.02 5.16
CA LYS A 22 -45.38 18.36 4.75
C LYS A 22 -44.77 18.75 3.39
N PRO A 23 -45.59 19.06 2.36
CA PRO A 23 -45.07 19.65 1.15
C PRO A 23 -44.34 20.95 1.49
N PRO A 24 -43.29 21.33 0.74
CA PRO A 24 -42.59 22.58 0.97
C PRO A 24 -43.59 23.75 0.94
N PRO A 25 -43.50 24.71 1.88
CA PRO A 25 -44.43 25.83 1.95
C PRO A 25 -44.47 26.58 0.63
N THR A 26 -45.66 26.94 0.20
CA THR A 26 -45.91 27.66 -1.05
C THR A 26 -45.27 29.07 -1.00
N SER A 27 -45.04 29.69 -2.17
CA SER A 27 -44.46 31.04 -2.23
C SER A 27 -45.28 32.08 -1.46
N ALA A 28 -46.59 31.86 -1.31
CA ALA A 28 -47.49 32.74 -0.55
C ALA A 28 -47.35 32.54 0.98
N GLU A 29 -47.23 31.30 1.46
CA GLU A 29 -47.00 30.99 2.87
C GLU A 29 -45.64 31.51 3.35
N ASN A 30 -44.59 31.38 2.54
CA ASN A 30 -43.27 31.95 2.85
C ASN A 30 -43.29 33.48 2.89
N ALA A 31 -44.06 34.13 2.01
CA ALA A 31 -44.21 35.59 2.02
C ALA A 31 -44.99 36.07 3.26
N ALA A 32 -46.02 35.35 3.69
CA ALA A 32 -46.75 35.65 4.92
C ALA A 32 -45.86 35.54 6.16
N LEU A 33 -45.12 34.43 6.29
CA LEU A 33 -44.16 34.23 7.38
C LEU A 33 -43.08 35.31 7.43
N LEU A 34 -42.59 35.76 6.27
CA LEU A 34 -41.61 36.86 6.19
C LEU A 34 -42.21 38.21 6.63
N ARG A 35 -43.49 38.49 6.34
CA ARG A 35 -44.17 39.70 6.84
C ARG A 35 -44.42 39.64 8.35
N ASP A 36 -44.78 38.48 8.87
CA ASP A 36 -44.95 38.27 10.31
C ASP A 36 -43.62 38.44 11.05
N LEU A 37 -42.54 37.89 10.50
CA LEU A 37 -41.19 38.09 11.02
C LEU A 37 -40.75 39.56 10.94
N GLU A 38 -41.03 40.27 9.84
CA GLU A 38 -40.76 41.71 9.72
C GLU A 38 -41.51 42.52 10.79
N THR A 39 -42.76 42.16 11.03
CA THR A 39 -43.62 42.81 12.02
C THR A 39 -43.08 42.56 13.43
N ALA A 40 -42.71 41.33 13.75
CA ALA A 40 -42.08 40.96 15.02
C ALA A 40 -40.75 41.70 15.26
N LEU A 41 -39.91 41.83 14.23
CA LEU A 41 -38.63 42.55 14.29
C LEU A 41 -38.80 44.07 14.43
N LYS A 42 -39.93 44.63 13.96
CA LYS A 42 -40.27 46.05 14.15
C LYS A 42 -40.82 46.32 15.55
N THR A 43 -41.52 45.36 16.15
CA THR A 43 -42.08 45.49 17.51
C THR A 43 -41.05 45.32 18.61
N ASP A 44 -39.95 44.58 18.36
CA ASP A 44 -38.88 44.36 19.34
C ASP A 44 -37.48 44.62 18.72
N PRO A 45 -36.93 45.84 18.87
CA PRO A 45 -35.62 46.19 18.34
C PRO A 45 -34.46 45.46 19.05
N GLU A 46 -34.65 44.99 20.29
CA GLU A 46 -33.63 44.22 21.01
C GLU A 46 -33.54 42.80 20.46
N ALA A 47 -34.67 42.19 20.10
CA ALA A 47 -34.71 40.91 19.38
C ALA A 47 -34.02 41.00 18.01
N ALA A 48 -34.17 42.11 17.27
CA ALA A 48 -33.49 42.31 16.00
C ALA A 48 -31.95 42.35 16.17
N GLN A 49 -31.47 43.01 17.23
CA GLN A 49 -30.04 43.09 17.52
C GLN A 49 -29.49 41.73 17.95
N ARG A 50 -30.19 40.99 18.80
CA ARG A 50 -29.84 39.60 19.17
C ARG A 50 -29.82 38.66 17.96
N LEU A 51 -30.82 38.76 17.08
CA LEU A 51 -30.87 37.98 15.85
C LEU A 51 -29.67 38.28 14.95
N SER A 52 -29.28 39.55 14.83
CA SER A 52 -28.11 39.96 14.03
C SER A 52 -26.78 39.42 14.58
N THR A 53 -26.67 39.22 15.90
CA THR A 53 -25.48 38.62 16.52
C THR A 53 -25.42 37.10 16.38
N LEU A 54 -26.57 36.44 16.23
CA LEU A 54 -26.66 34.98 16.09
C LEU A 54 -26.57 34.51 14.63
N LEU A 55 -26.92 35.37 13.68
CA LEU A 55 -26.90 35.04 12.26
C LEU A 55 -25.54 35.37 11.63
N SER A 56 -25.07 34.49 10.75
CA SER A 56 -23.85 34.75 9.98
C SER A 56 -24.06 35.93 9.01
N PRO A 57 -23.00 36.66 8.62
CA PRO A 57 -23.09 37.80 7.72
C PRO A 57 -23.73 37.48 6.34
N SER A 58 -23.65 36.24 5.88
CA SER A 58 -24.30 35.77 4.65
C SER A 58 -25.80 35.56 4.85
N THR A 59 -26.20 34.92 5.95
CA THR A 59 -27.62 34.69 6.29
C THR A 59 -28.35 36.01 6.55
N THR A 60 -27.71 36.96 7.24
CA THR A 60 -28.26 38.31 7.46
C THR A 60 -28.49 39.06 6.15
N ARG A 61 -27.55 38.97 5.19
CA ARG A 61 -27.70 39.57 3.86
C ARG A 61 -28.83 38.93 3.06
N ASN A 62 -28.96 37.60 3.10
CA ASN A 62 -30.01 36.88 2.39
C ASN A 62 -31.39 37.16 2.99
N LEU A 63 -31.51 37.21 4.33
CA LEU A 63 -32.74 37.58 5.02
C LEU A 63 -33.16 39.02 4.70
N SER A 64 -32.21 39.96 4.71
CA SER A 64 -32.48 41.35 4.30
C SER A 64 -32.96 41.44 2.86
N ARG A 65 -32.36 40.68 1.93
CA ARG A 65 -32.81 40.62 0.53
C ARG A 65 -34.21 40.02 0.40
N ALA A 66 -34.53 38.99 1.16
CA ALA A 66 -35.84 38.35 1.17
C ALA A 66 -36.94 39.29 1.71
N LEU A 67 -36.69 39.95 2.85
CA LEU A 67 -37.62 40.95 3.42
C LEU A 67 -37.85 42.12 2.46
N ASN A 68 -36.79 42.63 1.82
CA ASN A 68 -36.89 43.69 0.82
C ASN A 68 -37.66 43.26 -0.44
N SER A 69 -37.58 41.99 -0.83
CA SER A 69 -38.37 41.45 -1.93
C SER A 69 -39.86 41.41 -1.60
N VAL A 70 -40.21 41.01 -0.37
CA VAL A 70 -41.62 40.98 0.09
C VAL A 70 -42.19 42.40 0.25
N ARG A 71 -41.37 43.36 0.67
CA ARG A 71 -41.75 44.79 0.76
C ARG A 71 -42.12 45.40 -0.60
N LYS A 72 -41.50 44.91 -1.68
CA LYS A 72 -41.75 45.37 -3.05
C LYS A 72 -42.94 44.68 -3.72
N SER A 73 -43.43 43.57 -3.18
CA SER A 73 -44.60 42.84 -3.72
C SER A 73 -45.91 43.34 -3.09
N PRO A 74 -46.93 43.73 -3.87
CA PRO A 74 -48.24 44.13 -3.33
C PRO A 74 -48.96 42.98 -2.63
N PRO A 75 -49.91 43.24 -1.70
CA PRO A 75 -50.70 42.20 -1.05
C PRO A 75 -51.53 41.45 -2.10
N ALA A 76 -51.36 40.13 -2.17
CA ALA A 76 -52.11 39.28 -3.08
C ALA A 76 -53.57 39.20 -2.62
N THR A 77 -54.48 39.76 -3.40
CA THR A 77 -55.93 39.53 -3.27
C THR A 77 -56.21 38.09 -3.69
N GLU A 78 -56.91 37.35 -2.83
CA GLU A 78 -57.43 36.02 -3.12
C GLU A 78 -58.23 36.03 -4.43
N THR A 79 -57.68 35.45 -5.49
CA THR A 79 -58.43 35.05 -6.67
C THR A 79 -58.05 33.62 -7.01
N ALA A 80 -59.09 32.82 -7.28
CA ALA A 80 -59.05 31.41 -7.64
C ALA A 80 -57.99 31.10 -8.72
N PRO A 81 -57.46 29.86 -8.78
CA PRO A 81 -56.22 29.56 -9.47
C PRO A 81 -56.42 29.67 -10.98
N ALA A 82 -56.07 30.84 -11.53
CA ALA A 82 -55.72 30.91 -12.94
C ALA A 82 -54.45 30.08 -13.11
N THR A 83 -54.53 29.03 -13.93
CA THR A 83 -53.40 28.19 -14.33
C THR A 83 -52.35 29.07 -15.00
N ALA A 84 -51.45 29.65 -14.21
CA ALA A 84 -50.29 30.38 -14.67
C ALA A 84 -49.43 29.40 -15.46
N VAL A 85 -49.46 29.55 -16.78
CA VAL A 85 -48.61 28.78 -17.69
C VAL A 85 -47.18 29.23 -17.43
N VAL A 86 -46.47 28.49 -16.58
CA VAL A 86 -45.06 28.76 -16.28
C VAL A 86 -44.27 28.63 -17.58
N THR A 87 -43.75 29.75 -18.08
CA THR A 87 -42.95 29.77 -19.31
C THR A 87 -41.65 29.00 -19.07
N PRO A 88 -41.29 28.03 -19.94
CA PRO A 88 -40.09 27.25 -19.77
C PRO A 88 -38.85 28.16 -19.97
N PRO A 89 -37.82 28.02 -19.12
CA PRO A 89 -36.59 28.79 -19.25
C PRO A 89 -35.89 28.49 -20.57
N THR A 90 -35.27 29.52 -21.13
CA THR A 90 -34.54 29.43 -22.39
C THR A 90 -33.30 28.54 -22.24
N THR A 91 -32.81 28.00 -23.36
CA THR A 91 -31.60 27.16 -23.38
C THR A 91 -30.36 27.88 -22.87
N GLN A 92 -30.28 29.20 -23.00
CA GLN A 92 -29.19 30.02 -22.46
C GLN A 92 -29.27 30.12 -20.92
N GLU A 93 -30.46 30.33 -20.37
CA GLU A 93 -30.69 30.34 -18.92
C GLU A 93 -30.44 28.96 -18.30
N LEU A 94 -30.84 27.88 -18.98
CA LEU A 94 -30.56 26.51 -18.53
C LEU A 94 -29.06 26.20 -18.51
N LYS A 95 -28.30 26.68 -19.50
CA LYS A 95 -26.83 26.56 -19.51
C LYS A 95 -26.18 27.33 -18.37
N MET A 96 -26.66 28.54 -18.09
CA MET A 96 -26.17 29.33 -16.95
C MET A 96 -26.45 28.65 -15.61
N VAL A 97 -27.65 28.08 -15.44
CA VAL A 97 -27.99 27.28 -14.25
C VAL A 97 -27.06 26.07 -14.13
N ALA A 98 -26.83 25.34 -15.22
CA ALA A 98 -25.95 24.19 -15.21
C ALA A 98 -24.50 24.56 -14.84
N LEU A 99 -23.99 25.67 -15.38
CA LEU A 99 -22.64 26.17 -15.08
C LEU A 99 -22.49 26.61 -13.62
N GLN A 100 -23.45 27.40 -13.11
CA GLN A 100 -23.40 27.91 -11.75
C GLN A 100 -23.54 26.80 -10.70
N MET A 101 -24.36 25.77 -11.00
CA MET A 101 -24.47 24.62 -10.11
C MET A 101 -23.27 23.69 -10.25
N GLY A 102 -22.69 23.54 -11.44
CA GLY A 102 -21.54 22.65 -11.68
C GLY A 102 -20.23 23.10 -11.04
N LEU A 103 -19.95 24.41 -11.04
CA LEU A 103 -18.68 24.96 -10.53
C LEU A 103 -18.38 24.58 -9.06
N PRO A 104 -19.34 24.66 -8.11
CA PRO A 104 -19.21 24.06 -6.78
C PRO A 104 -18.77 22.61 -6.76
N PHE A 105 -19.37 21.80 -7.62
CA PHE A 105 -19.16 20.37 -7.63
C PHE A 105 -17.82 19.98 -8.27
N ILE A 106 -17.17 20.88 -9.03
CA ILE A 106 -15.77 20.71 -9.45
C ILE A 106 -14.86 20.75 -8.21
N GLY A 107 -15.03 21.74 -7.34
CA GLY A 107 -14.26 21.86 -6.09
C GLY A 107 -14.53 20.70 -5.14
N PHE A 108 -15.80 20.33 -4.97
CA PHE A 108 -16.21 19.15 -4.19
C PHE A 108 -15.55 17.88 -4.73
N GLY A 109 -15.72 17.57 -6.03
CA GLY A 109 -15.16 16.36 -6.64
C GLY A 109 -13.62 16.32 -6.65
N PHE A 110 -12.97 17.49 -6.75
CA PHE A 110 -11.52 17.58 -6.63
C PHE A 110 -11.06 17.19 -5.24
N VAL A 111 -11.62 17.82 -4.20
CA VAL A 111 -11.27 17.52 -2.81
C VAL A 111 -11.61 16.08 -2.47
N ASP A 112 -12.78 15.61 -2.92
CA ASP A 112 -13.27 14.25 -2.73
C ASP A 112 -12.26 13.21 -3.23
N ASN A 113 -11.82 13.28 -4.49
CA ASN A 113 -10.84 12.31 -4.99
C ASN A 113 -9.41 12.58 -4.50
N PHE A 114 -8.98 13.83 -4.37
CA PHE A 114 -7.61 14.17 -3.99
C PHE A 114 -7.30 13.76 -2.55
N ILE A 115 -8.17 14.16 -1.60
CA ILE A 115 -7.99 13.81 -0.19
C ILE A 115 -8.29 12.32 0.02
N MET A 116 -9.28 11.73 -0.65
CA MET A 116 -9.54 10.29 -0.57
C MET A 116 -8.30 9.48 -0.94
N ILE A 117 -7.61 9.85 -2.04
CA ILE A 117 -6.44 9.12 -2.50
C ILE A 117 -5.27 9.27 -1.52
N ILE A 118 -4.99 10.49 -1.06
CA ILE A 118 -3.86 10.73 -0.13
C ILE A 118 -4.14 10.16 1.26
N ALA A 119 -5.32 10.43 1.82
CA ALA A 119 -5.71 9.92 3.13
C ALA A 119 -5.89 8.41 3.10
N GLY A 120 -6.50 7.87 2.05
CA GLY A 120 -6.66 6.43 1.83
C GLY A 120 -5.33 5.71 1.74
N ASP A 121 -4.35 6.25 1.00
CA ASP A 121 -3.00 5.70 0.91
C ASP A 121 -2.25 5.82 2.24
N TYR A 122 -2.32 6.96 2.91
CA TYR A 122 -1.72 7.15 4.23
C TYR A 122 -2.31 6.18 5.28
N ILE A 123 -3.62 5.98 5.26
CA ILE A 123 -4.32 5.02 6.12
C ILE A 123 -3.96 3.58 5.76
N ASP A 124 -3.84 3.24 4.47
CA ASP A 124 -3.43 1.91 4.04
C ASP A 124 -1.99 1.60 4.51
N LEU A 125 -1.09 2.58 4.39
CA LEU A 125 0.30 2.45 4.86
C LEU A 125 0.41 2.40 6.39
N THR A 126 -0.40 3.18 7.11
CA THR A 126 -0.29 3.31 8.57
C THR A 126 -1.12 2.26 9.30
N LEU A 127 -2.40 2.12 8.94
CA LEU A 127 -3.36 1.22 9.59
C LEU A 127 -3.51 -0.12 8.86
N GLY A 128 -3.24 -0.21 7.57
CA GLY A 128 -3.15 -1.51 6.87
C GLY A 128 -2.00 -2.36 7.44
N VAL A 129 -0.88 -1.75 7.82
CA VAL A 129 0.28 -2.44 8.41
C VAL A 129 0.14 -2.70 9.92
N SER A 130 -0.54 -1.81 10.66
CA SER A 130 -0.67 -1.90 12.12
C SER A 130 -1.94 -2.60 12.61
N LEU A 131 -3.06 -2.49 11.88
CA LEU A 131 -4.36 -3.06 12.22
C LEU A 131 -4.88 -4.09 11.21
N GLY A 132 -4.19 -4.29 10.06
CA GLY A 132 -4.58 -5.28 9.05
C GLY A 132 -5.84 -4.90 8.27
N ILE A 133 -6.14 -3.60 8.14
CA ILE A 133 -7.27 -3.08 7.36
C ILE A 133 -6.97 -3.27 5.87
N SER A 134 -7.93 -3.76 5.09
CA SER A 134 -7.73 -3.95 3.64
C SER A 134 -7.62 -2.61 2.92
N SER A 135 -6.88 -2.56 1.81
CA SER A 135 -6.72 -1.33 1.01
C SER A 135 -8.06 -0.75 0.53
N MET A 136 -9.06 -1.61 0.27
CA MET A 136 -10.42 -1.17 -0.07
C MET A 136 -11.13 -0.52 1.12
N ALA A 137 -10.90 -1.01 2.34
CA ALA A 137 -11.43 -0.40 3.56
C ALA A 137 -10.71 0.91 3.91
N ALA A 138 -9.38 1.00 3.70
CA ALA A 138 -8.62 2.24 3.83
C ALA A 138 -9.11 3.32 2.84
N ALA A 139 -9.34 2.94 1.58
CA ALA A 139 -9.97 3.83 0.58
C ALA A 139 -11.38 4.26 1.00
N GLY A 140 -12.19 3.36 1.56
CA GLY A 140 -13.52 3.70 2.10
C GLY A 140 -13.47 4.69 3.25
N ILE A 141 -12.50 4.57 4.15
CA ILE A 141 -12.27 5.55 5.22
C ILE A 141 -11.77 6.88 4.62
N GLY A 142 -10.87 6.83 3.64
CA GLY A 142 -10.42 7.98 2.87
C GLY A 142 -11.61 8.76 2.27
N ASN A 143 -12.56 8.06 1.66
CA ASN A 143 -13.79 8.66 1.10
C ASN A 143 -14.59 9.39 2.19
N THR A 144 -14.79 8.76 3.35
CA THR A 144 -15.53 9.41 4.45
C THR A 144 -14.85 10.67 4.99
N ILE A 145 -13.52 10.69 5.05
CA ILE A 145 -12.76 11.89 5.46
C ILE A 145 -12.89 12.98 4.39
N SER A 146 -12.86 12.57 3.12
CA SER A 146 -13.01 13.45 1.96
C SER A 146 -14.40 14.10 1.89
N ASP A 147 -15.46 13.34 2.11
CA ASP A 147 -16.84 13.84 2.14
C ASP A 147 -17.02 14.93 3.23
N ILE A 148 -16.43 14.71 4.41
CA ILE A 148 -16.47 15.68 5.53
C ILE A 148 -15.71 16.95 5.14
N ALA A 149 -14.54 16.82 4.51
CA ALA A 149 -13.76 17.97 4.02
C ALA A 149 -14.50 18.71 2.88
N GLY A 150 -15.13 17.97 1.96
CA GLY A 150 -15.88 18.48 0.83
C GLY A 150 -17.15 19.24 1.23
N LEU A 151 -17.84 18.83 2.31
CA LEU A 151 -18.96 19.57 2.88
C LEU A 151 -18.52 20.95 3.43
N GLY A 152 -17.28 21.07 3.91
CA GLY A 152 -16.70 22.33 4.39
C GLY A 152 -16.45 23.36 3.28
N LEU A 153 -16.32 22.92 2.02
CA LEU A 153 -16.09 23.81 0.88
C LEU A 153 -17.35 24.56 0.41
N GLY A 154 -18.56 24.15 0.83
CA GLY A 154 -19.82 24.71 0.34
C GLY A 154 -19.92 26.24 0.46
N ASN A 155 -19.41 26.81 1.55
CA ASN A 155 -19.42 28.26 1.78
C ASN A 155 -18.32 29.01 1.00
N VAL A 156 -17.17 28.38 0.75
CA VAL A 156 -16.03 28.99 0.03
C VAL A 156 -16.34 29.15 -1.45
N VAL A 157 -17.12 28.22 -1.99
CA VAL A 157 -17.53 28.22 -3.39
C VAL A 157 -18.53 29.34 -3.69
N GLU A 158 -19.49 29.62 -2.80
CA GLU A 158 -20.43 30.73 -3.00
C GLU A 158 -19.67 32.07 -3.10
N ASP A 159 -18.66 32.26 -2.26
CA ASP A 159 -17.77 33.43 -2.31
C ASP A 159 -16.88 33.44 -3.57
N PHE A 160 -16.45 32.28 -4.07
CA PHE A 160 -15.65 32.15 -5.29
C PHE A 160 -16.48 32.45 -6.56
N CYS A 161 -17.72 31.95 -6.64
CA CYS A 161 -18.66 32.26 -7.71
C CYS A 161 -19.03 33.76 -7.73
N ALA A 162 -19.18 34.37 -6.55
CA ALA A 162 -19.41 35.80 -6.42
C ALA A 162 -18.20 36.64 -6.88
N ARG A 163 -16.96 36.18 -6.60
CA ARG A 163 -15.71 36.83 -7.04
C ARG A 163 -15.47 36.72 -8.55
N LEU A 164 -15.94 35.66 -9.20
CA LEU A 164 -15.82 35.46 -10.65
C LEU A 164 -16.84 36.26 -11.46
N GLY A 165 -17.76 37.00 -10.81
CA GLY A 165 -18.72 37.88 -11.49
C GLY A 165 -19.70 37.13 -12.40
N LEU A 166 -19.94 35.84 -12.14
CA LEU A 166 -20.82 35.02 -12.98
C LEU A 166 -22.27 35.51 -12.86
N PRO A 167 -22.98 35.73 -13.99
CA PRO A 167 -24.34 36.24 -13.98
C PRO A 167 -25.30 35.23 -13.33
N VAL A 168 -26.02 35.65 -12.29
CA VAL A 168 -27.04 34.82 -11.63
C VAL A 168 -28.29 34.80 -12.51
N PRO A 169 -28.74 33.63 -13.00
CA PRO A 169 -29.96 33.53 -13.78
C PRO A 169 -31.15 33.90 -12.89
N ALA A 170 -31.87 34.95 -13.25
CA ALA A 170 -33.04 35.44 -12.53
C ALA A 170 -34.26 34.55 -12.83
N LEU A 171 -34.25 33.31 -12.34
CA LEU A 171 -35.37 32.37 -12.48
C LEU A 171 -36.36 32.55 -11.33
N THR A 172 -37.66 32.48 -11.65
CA THR A 172 -38.72 32.48 -10.62
C THR A 172 -38.71 31.16 -9.84
N SER A 173 -39.19 31.17 -8.60
CA SER A 173 -39.27 29.97 -7.75
C SER A 173 -40.05 28.83 -8.40
N GLU A 174 -41.03 29.15 -9.25
CA GLU A 174 -41.81 28.18 -10.02
C GLU A 174 -41.03 27.61 -11.21
N GLN A 175 -40.23 28.43 -11.91
CA GLN A 175 -39.34 27.96 -12.97
C GLN A 175 -38.21 27.05 -12.44
N MET A 176 -37.76 27.24 -11.20
CA MET A 176 -36.77 26.36 -10.55
C MET A 176 -37.28 24.94 -10.28
N LEU A 177 -38.61 24.75 -10.22
CA LEU A 177 -39.26 23.48 -9.97
C LEU A 177 -39.52 22.68 -11.26
N LEU A 178 -39.46 23.33 -12.43
CA LEU A 178 -39.64 22.68 -13.73
C LEU A 178 -38.62 21.56 -13.96
N LYS A 179 -39.07 20.49 -14.63
CA LYS A 179 -38.23 19.33 -14.95
C LYS A 179 -37.00 19.71 -15.77
N SER A 180 -37.11 20.66 -16.70
CA SER A 180 -35.99 21.18 -17.51
C SER A 180 -34.91 21.82 -16.63
N THR A 181 -35.30 22.64 -15.66
CA THR A 181 -34.37 23.29 -14.73
C THR A 181 -33.76 22.29 -13.75
N ARG A 182 -34.55 21.34 -13.23
CA ARG A 182 -34.03 20.25 -12.38
C ARG A 182 -33.02 19.40 -13.15
N LEU A 183 -33.32 19.07 -14.42
CA LEU A 183 -32.41 18.33 -15.28
C LEU A 183 -31.12 19.11 -15.52
N ALA A 184 -31.21 20.41 -15.86
CA ALA A 184 -30.03 21.25 -16.04
C ALA A 184 -29.18 21.35 -14.77
N LYS A 185 -29.78 21.43 -13.58
CA LYS A 185 -29.07 21.38 -12.29
C LYS A 185 -28.34 20.07 -12.10
N VAL A 186 -29.02 18.94 -12.26
CA VAL A 186 -28.42 17.60 -12.10
C VAL A 186 -27.32 17.39 -13.13
N THR A 187 -27.55 17.73 -14.40
CA THR A 187 -26.54 17.64 -15.47
C THR A 187 -25.32 18.52 -15.17
N GLY A 188 -25.53 19.77 -14.75
CA GLY A 188 -24.45 20.67 -14.36
C GLY A 188 -23.63 20.13 -13.19
N SER A 189 -24.29 19.68 -12.13
CA SER A 189 -23.66 19.05 -10.97
C SER A 189 -22.90 17.78 -11.35
N SER A 190 -23.48 16.89 -12.15
CA SER A 190 -22.81 15.65 -12.58
C SER A 190 -21.57 15.93 -13.42
N ILE A 191 -21.62 16.89 -14.35
CA ILE A 191 -20.45 17.30 -15.13
C ILE A 191 -19.39 17.90 -14.21
N GLY A 192 -19.81 18.75 -13.27
CA GLY A 192 -18.94 19.36 -12.27
C GLY A 192 -18.19 18.33 -11.43
N VAL A 193 -18.92 17.39 -10.80
CA VAL A 193 -18.32 16.28 -10.04
C VAL A 193 -17.35 15.49 -10.92
N THR A 194 -17.75 15.14 -12.14
CA THR A 194 -16.90 14.35 -13.05
C THR A 194 -15.56 15.05 -13.33
N ILE A 195 -15.60 16.34 -13.69
CA ILE A 195 -14.38 17.14 -13.93
C ILE A 195 -13.55 17.25 -12.66
N GLY A 196 -14.19 17.55 -11.52
CA GLY A 196 -13.54 17.60 -10.21
C GLY A 196 -12.82 16.30 -9.88
N CYS A 197 -13.50 15.17 -9.99
CA CYS A 197 -12.96 13.84 -9.77
C CYS A 197 -11.76 13.53 -10.67
N LEU A 198 -11.81 13.91 -11.95
CA LEU A 198 -10.69 13.74 -12.88
C LEU A 198 -9.47 14.56 -12.46
N LEU A 199 -9.66 15.81 -12.04
CA LEU A 199 -8.59 16.66 -11.50
C LEU A 199 -8.07 16.15 -10.15
N GLY A 200 -8.95 15.63 -9.30
CA GLY A 200 -8.62 15.07 -7.99
C GLY A 200 -7.84 13.76 -8.08
N MET A 201 -7.83 13.09 -9.24
CA MET A 201 -7.02 11.91 -9.49
C MET A 201 -5.55 12.22 -9.83
N VAL A 202 -5.13 13.49 -9.88
CA VAL A 202 -3.72 13.87 -10.11
C VAL A 202 -2.71 13.13 -9.21
N PRO A 203 -2.99 12.84 -7.91
CA PRO A 203 -2.09 12.03 -7.10
C PRO A 203 -1.81 10.63 -7.68
N LEU A 204 -2.73 10.05 -8.47
CA LEU A 204 -2.49 8.77 -9.18
C LEU A 204 -1.39 8.85 -10.24
N LEU A 205 -1.07 10.06 -10.75
CA LEU A 205 0.09 10.24 -11.64
C LEU A 205 1.41 10.07 -10.89
N PHE A 206 1.38 10.23 -9.56
CA PHE A 206 2.54 10.13 -8.69
C PHE A 206 2.50 8.87 -7.78
N LEU A 207 1.35 8.20 -7.69
CA LEU A 207 1.14 6.94 -6.95
C LEU A 207 1.22 5.74 -7.90
N GLU A 208 2.26 4.92 -7.77
CA GLU A 208 2.50 3.79 -8.68
C GLU A 208 1.50 2.63 -8.48
N THR A 209 0.65 2.40 -9.48
CA THR A 209 -0.38 1.34 -9.46
C THR A 209 0.17 -0.05 -9.85
N ARG A 210 -0.35 -1.10 -9.21
CA ARG A 210 0.07 -2.52 -9.39
C ARG A 210 -0.71 -3.17 -10.57
N PRO A 211 -0.07 -3.86 -11.54
CA PRO A 211 -0.78 -4.46 -12.68
C PRO A 211 -1.36 -5.86 -12.41
N LYS A 212 -2.52 -6.16 -13.03
CA LYS A 212 -3.32 -7.40 -12.97
C LYS A 212 -3.43 -7.98 -14.40
N ASN A 213 -3.05 -9.25 -14.61
CA ASN A 213 -2.95 -9.91 -15.92
C ASN A 213 -4.13 -10.86 -16.19
N ASP A 214 -4.73 -10.76 -17.38
CA ASP A 214 -5.54 -11.79 -18.04
C ASP A 214 -4.79 -12.24 -19.33
N ASN A 215 -4.74 -13.54 -19.63
CA ASN A 215 -4.24 -14.08 -20.91
C ASN A 215 -4.83 -15.48 -21.16
N PRO A 216 -5.17 -15.83 -22.42
CA PRO A 216 -5.13 -17.21 -22.90
C PRO A 216 -3.99 -17.49 -23.90
N ALA A 217 -3.55 -18.75 -23.93
CA ALA A 217 -2.48 -19.36 -24.75
C ALA A 217 -3.01 -19.84 -26.13
N PRO A 218 -2.36 -20.72 -26.95
CA PRO A 218 -0.99 -21.29 -27.00
C PRO A 218 -0.35 -21.23 -28.43
N SER A 219 0.90 -21.65 -28.69
CA SER A 219 1.26 -23.02 -29.11
C SER A 219 2.73 -23.09 -29.59
N LYS A 220 3.27 -24.31 -29.64
CA LYS A 220 4.69 -24.70 -29.74
C LYS A 220 5.05 -25.27 -31.10
N THR A 221 6.35 -25.42 -31.37
CA THR A 221 6.91 -26.63 -32.00
C THR A 221 8.39 -26.78 -31.65
N SER A 222 8.83 -28.05 -31.56
CA SER A 222 10.09 -28.61 -31.07
C SER A 222 11.22 -28.59 -32.09
N ASP A 223 12.47 -28.79 -31.63
CA ASP A 223 13.34 -29.93 -32.04
C ASP A 223 14.68 -29.90 -31.30
N SER A 224 15.44 -30.98 -31.42
CA SER A 224 16.21 -31.70 -30.39
C SER A 224 17.75 -31.54 -30.43
N ASN A 225 18.36 -31.87 -29.26
CA ASN A 225 19.70 -32.44 -28.99
C ASN A 225 20.99 -31.73 -29.46
N GLU A 226 21.89 -31.41 -28.51
CA GLU A 226 23.06 -32.25 -28.18
C GLU A 226 23.82 -31.77 -26.91
N SER A 227 24.48 -32.71 -26.26
CA SER A 227 25.08 -32.64 -24.91
C SER A 227 26.53 -32.17 -24.89
N PHE A 228 26.94 -31.43 -23.84
CA PHE A 228 28.35 -31.29 -23.46
C PHE A 228 28.51 -31.46 -21.93
N ARG A 229 29.28 -32.50 -21.53
CA ARG A 229 29.67 -32.80 -20.15
C ARG A 229 30.87 -31.95 -19.74
N SER A 230 30.89 -31.49 -18.48
CA SER A 230 32.03 -30.83 -17.83
C SER A 230 32.30 -31.48 -16.46
N PRO A 231 33.55 -31.49 -15.95
CA PRO A 231 34.09 -32.57 -15.14
C PRO A 231 33.96 -32.38 -13.61
N HIS A 232 34.05 -33.52 -12.93
CA HIS A 232 34.06 -33.71 -11.48
C HIS A 232 35.03 -32.77 -10.72
N MET A 233 34.51 -32.11 -9.67
CA MET A 233 35.31 -31.48 -8.61
C MET A 233 35.55 -32.47 -7.46
N ASN A 234 36.78 -32.49 -6.95
CA ASN A 234 37.32 -33.43 -5.97
C ASN A 234 36.66 -33.38 -4.57
N ASP A 235 36.64 -34.56 -3.94
CA ASP A 235 35.96 -34.96 -2.71
C ASP A 235 36.62 -34.47 -1.39
N MET A 236 37.39 -33.38 -1.42
CA MET A 236 38.15 -32.90 -0.25
C MET A 236 37.49 -31.75 0.53
N ALA A 237 36.30 -31.30 0.10
CA ALA A 237 35.55 -30.19 0.71
C ALA A 237 34.36 -30.64 1.57
N LEU A 238 34.12 -31.95 1.74
CA LEU A 238 32.95 -32.49 2.43
C LEU A 238 33.07 -32.49 3.98
N THR A 239 34.20 -32.08 4.55
CA THR A 239 34.51 -32.30 5.98
C THR A 239 34.03 -31.20 6.95
N LYS A 240 33.18 -30.25 6.52
CA LYS A 240 32.63 -29.20 7.40
C LYS A 240 31.11 -28.96 7.25
N MET A 241 30.35 -29.98 6.82
CA MET A 241 28.89 -29.91 6.96
C MET A 241 28.51 -30.12 8.43
N ALA A 242 27.69 -29.23 8.98
CA ALA A 242 27.12 -29.43 10.31
C ALA A 242 26.40 -30.79 10.36
N SER A 243 26.56 -31.54 11.47
CA SER A 243 25.83 -32.80 11.66
C SER A 243 24.34 -32.60 11.37
N PRO A 244 23.66 -33.53 10.66
CA PRO A 244 22.23 -33.42 10.36
C PRO A 244 21.38 -33.07 11.59
N ALA A 245 21.76 -33.55 12.78
CA ALA A 245 21.10 -33.24 14.04
C ALA A 245 21.20 -31.75 14.45
N ILE A 246 22.34 -31.10 14.20
CA ILE A 246 22.54 -29.66 14.47
C ILE A 246 21.67 -28.85 13.51
N ALA A 247 21.71 -29.17 12.21
CA ALA A 247 20.92 -28.49 11.20
C ALA A 247 19.41 -28.55 11.49
N SER A 248 18.90 -29.75 11.85
CA SER A 248 17.50 -29.92 12.25
C SER A 248 17.14 -29.13 13.51
N SER A 249 18.04 -29.07 14.49
CA SER A 249 17.80 -28.34 15.75
C SER A 249 17.77 -26.83 15.52
N VAL A 250 18.70 -26.29 14.72
CA VAL A 250 18.71 -24.90 14.29
C VAL A 250 17.41 -24.54 13.55
N ALA A 251 17.02 -25.34 12.56
CA ALA A 251 15.79 -25.12 11.79
C ALA A 251 14.55 -25.14 12.70
N ARG A 252 14.44 -26.15 13.58
CA ARG A 252 13.33 -26.26 14.53
C ARG A 252 13.26 -25.07 15.46
N SER A 253 14.39 -24.59 15.99
CA SER A 253 14.40 -23.41 16.87
C SER A 253 13.89 -22.16 16.16
N VAL A 254 14.26 -21.93 14.90
CA VAL A 254 13.79 -20.76 14.14
C VAL A 254 12.32 -20.88 13.77
N LEU A 255 11.88 -22.06 13.31
CA LEU A 255 10.47 -22.30 12.99
C LEU A 255 9.58 -22.19 14.22
N GLN A 256 9.95 -22.82 15.33
CA GLN A 256 9.22 -22.72 16.59
C GLN A 256 9.20 -21.28 17.12
N TRP A 257 10.29 -20.53 17.00
CA TRP A 257 10.29 -19.11 17.36
C TRP A 257 9.30 -18.33 16.51
N PHE A 258 9.30 -18.56 15.19
CA PHE A 258 8.40 -17.87 14.26
C PHE A 258 6.93 -18.21 14.51
N GLU A 259 6.62 -19.49 14.70
CA GLU A 259 5.29 -19.98 15.01
C GLU A 259 4.82 -19.53 16.38
N SER A 260 5.70 -19.50 17.39
CA SER A 260 5.32 -19.13 18.75
C SER A 260 5.07 -17.62 18.91
N ASN A 261 5.76 -16.79 18.13
CA ASN A 261 5.75 -15.35 18.26
C ASN A 261 4.43 -14.71 17.75
N SER A 262 3.69 -14.08 18.66
CA SER A 262 2.38 -13.47 18.39
C SER A 262 2.43 -12.32 17.37
N GLN A 263 3.59 -11.67 17.20
CA GLN A 263 3.79 -10.63 16.18
C GLN A 263 3.87 -11.22 14.76
N CYS A 264 4.34 -12.46 14.63
CA CYS A 264 4.46 -13.18 13.35
C CYS A 264 3.14 -13.86 12.96
N ARG A 265 2.43 -14.49 13.91
CA ARG A 265 1.17 -15.23 13.64
C ARG A 265 0.04 -14.38 13.05
N LYS A 266 -0.01 -13.07 13.33
CA LYS A 266 -1.15 -12.22 12.96
C LYS A 266 -1.06 -11.64 11.54
N LYS A 267 0.03 -11.87 10.79
CA LYS A 267 0.35 -11.07 9.59
C LYS A 267 0.40 -11.84 8.26
N ILE A 268 0.37 -13.16 8.25
CA ILE A 268 0.50 -13.94 7.01
C ILE A 268 -0.74 -14.83 6.85
N PRO A 269 -1.58 -14.59 5.83
CA PRO A 269 -2.65 -15.50 5.45
C PRO A 269 -2.09 -16.91 5.16
N PRO A 270 -2.82 -18.00 5.45
CA PRO A 270 -2.33 -19.36 5.18
C PRO A 270 -1.99 -19.63 3.71
N SER A 271 -2.50 -18.81 2.79
CA SER A 271 -2.27 -18.88 1.35
C SER A 271 -1.00 -18.16 0.87
N GLU A 272 -0.30 -17.43 1.75
CA GLU A 272 0.88 -16.65 1.41
C GLU A 272 2.14 -17.26 2.00
N TRP A 273 3.23 -17.25 1.23
CA TRP A 273 4.53 -17.73 1.67
C TRP A 273 5.61 -16.67 1.41
N THR A 274 6.63 -16.68 2.25
CA THR A 274 7.84 -15.87 2.11
C THR A 274 9.02 -16.66 2.67
N VAL A 275 10.23 -16.23 2.34
CA VAL A 275 11.46 -16.77 2.93
C VAL A 275 11.55 -16.33 4.39
N LEU A 276 11.95 -17.25 5.27
CA LEU A 276 12.30 -17.04 6.67
C LEU A 276 13.79 -17.30 6.85
N ALA A 277 14.48 -16.43 7.57
CA ALA A 277 15.87 -16.63 7.95
C ALA A 277 16.10 -16.27 9.42
N GLY A 278 17.11 -16.87 10.03
CA GLY A 278 17.48 -16.57 11.41
C GLY A 278 18.93 -16.92 11.74
N ILE A 279 19.49 -16.23 12.73
CA ILE A 279 20.82 -16.50 13.28
C ILE A 279 20.64 -17.08 14.68
N VAL A 280 21.19 -18.26 14.89
CA VAL A 280 21.02 -19.07 16.10
C VAL A 280 22.36 -19.27 16.78
N LEU A 281 22.40 -18.99 18.09
CA LEU A 281 23.50 -19.35 18.95
C LEU A 281 23.34 -20.81 19.38
N ARG A 282 24.38 -21.62 19.18
CA ARG A 282 24.53 -22.92 19.81
C ARG A 282 25.53 -22.79 20.96
N SER A 283 25.11 -23.19 22.16
CA SER A 283 25.92 -23.21 23.37
C SER A 283 25.83 -24.56 24.06
N PRO A 284 26.93 -25.15 24.54
CA PRO A 284 26.89 -26.35 25.36
C PRO A 284 26.09 -26.11 26.64
N SER A 285 25.33 -27.11 27.06
CA SER A 285 24.52 -27.12 28.26
C SER A 285 24.67 -28.46 28.95
N LEU A 286 24.96 -28.43 30.25
CA LEU A 286 24.90 -29.61 31.11
C LEU A 286 23.45 -29.78 31.56
N SER A 287 22.88 -30.95 31.27
CA SER A 287 21.56 -31.37 31.76
C SER A 287 21.72 -32.68 32.53
N ASP A 288 20.71 -33.04 33.34
CA ASP A 288 20.72 -34.30 34.11
C ASP A 288 20.82 -35.56 33.21
N ALA A 289 20.51 -35.42 31.91
CA ALA A 289 20.61 -36.46 30.90
C ALA A 289 21.96 -36.51 30.15
N GLY A 290 22.93 -35.67 30.53
CA GLY A 290 24.26 -35.56 29.92
C GLY A 290 24.50 -34.25 29.15
N PRO A 291 25.65 -34.14 28.45
CA PRO A 291 25.99 -32.97 27.65
C PRO A 291 25.00 -32.81 26.49
N SER A 292 24.39 -31.64 26.40
CA SER A 292 23.38 -31.29 25.40
C SER A 292 23.67 -29.91 24.81
N ASP A 293 23.23 -29.66 23.58
CA ASP A 293 23.35 -28.34 22.98
C ASP A 293 22.07 -27.52 23.20
N LYS A 294 22.22 -26.29 23.66
CA LYS A 294 21.15 -25.29 23.71
C LYS A 294 21.20 -24.40 22.47
N PHE A 295 20.04 -24.22 21.85
CA PHE A 295 19.87 -23.40 20.65
C PHE A 295 19.02 -22.17 20.98
N ARG A 296 19.60 -20.97 20.84
CA ARG A 296 18.93 -19.69 21.10
C ARG A 296 18.86 -18.87 19.82
N VAL A 297 17.66 -18.56 19.35
CA VAL A 297 17.45 -17.67 18.21
C VAL A 297 17.82 -16.25 18.64
N LEU A 298 18.87 -15.68 18.05
CA LEU A 298 19.29 -14.31 18.32
C LEU A 298 18.51 -13.33 17.45
N THR A 299 18.31 -13.68 16.18
CA THR A 299 17.60 -12.84 15.22
C THR A 299 16.82 -13.69 14.24
N ALA A 300 15.68 -13.18 13.78
CA ALA A 300 14.93 -13.76 12.68
C ALA A 300 14.30 -12.66 11.83
N ALA A 301 14.10 -12.94 10.55
CA ALA A 301 13.46 -12.02 9.60
C ALA A 301 12.80 -12.79 8.46
N THR A 302 11.81 -12.16 7.83
CA THR A 302 11.20 -12.63 6.60
C THR A 302 11.36 -11.60 5.48
N GLY A 303 11.35 -12.07 4.24
CA GLY A 303 11.25 -11.19 3.07
C GLY A 303 11.98 -11.72 1.84
N ASN A 304 11.57 -11.21 0.68
CA ASN A 304 12.06 -11.62 -0.64
C ASN A 304 12.07 -10.46 -1.66
N LYS A 305 12.10 -9.22 -1.16
CA LYS A 305 12.01 -8.00 -1.99
C LYS A 305 13.26 -7.14 -1.84
N CYS A 306 13.53 -6.37 -2.88
CA CYS A 306 14.60 -5.39 -2.91
C CYS A 306 14.10 -4.10 -3.56
N LEU A 307 14.77 -3.01 -3.21
CA LEU A 307 14.50 -1.69 -3.74
C LEU A 307 15.01 -1.56 -5.19
N GLY A 308 14.27 -0.84 -6.02
CA GLY A 308 14.70 -0.45 -7.37
C GLY A 308 15.67 0.73 -7.34
N ARG A 309 16.36 1.01 -8.47
CA ARG A 309 17.31 2.14 -8.57
C ARG A 309 16.67 3.49 -8.22
N ARG A 310 15.44 3.73 -8.68
CA ARG A 310 14.70 4.99 -8.51
C ARG A 310 14.51 5.36 -7.05
N ASP A 311 14.23 4.36 -6.21
CA ASP A 311 13.89 4.59 -4.81
C ASP A 311 15.13 4.56 -3.90
N LEU A 312 16.33 4.31 -4.45
CA LEU A 312 17.58 4.36 -3.68
C LEU A 312 17.75 5.75 -3.08
N ASN A 313 17.97 5.79 -1.77
CA ASN A 313 18.24 7.01 -1.04
C ASN A 313 19.67 7.01 -0.48
N ALA A 314 20.40 8.11 -0.68
CA ALA A 314 21.74 8.35 -0.15
C ALA A 314 21.76 8.69 1.35
N ASP A 315 20.63 9.14 1.92
CA ASP A 315 20.52 9.55 3.33
C ASP A 315 20.68 8.40 4.34
N GLY A 316 20.73 7.15 3.86
CA GLY A 316 20.88 5.96 4.71
C GLY A 316 19.62 5.57 5.50
N LEU A 317 18.48 6.22 5.23
CA LEU A 317 17.20 5.99 5.91
C LEU A 317 16.39 4.83 5.31
N VAL A 318 16.78 4.30 4.16
CA VAL A 318 16.05 3.27 3.40
C VAL A 318 16.81 1.94 3.37
N VAL A 319 16.08 0.83 3.51
CA VAL A 319 16.66 -0.53 3.40
C VAL A 319 16.62 -0.99 1.96
N ASN A 320 17.78 -1.05 1.31
CA ASN A 320 17.89 -1.41 -0.10
C ASN A 320 17.54 -2.88 -0.41
N ASP A 321 17.72 -3.77 0.57
CA ASP A 321 17.55 -5.21 0.41
C ASP A 321 16.86 -5.83 1.62
N CYS A 322 15.65 -6.32 1.36
CA CYS A 322 14.75 -6.90 2.34
C CYS A 322 14.61 -8.41 2.15
N HIS A 323 15.61 -9.10 1.58
CA HIS A 323 15.67 -10.55 1.67
C HIS A 323 15.87 -10.97 3.14
N ALA A 324 15.21 -12.05 3.54
CA ALA A 324 15.18 -12.55 4.91
C ALA A 324 16.60 -12.69 5.51
N GLU A 325 17.52 -13.32 4.79
CA GLU A 325 18.90 -13.56 5.21
C GLU A 325 19.75 -12.28 5.28
N VAL A 326 19.37 -11.25 4.52
CA VAL A 326 20.00 -9.92 4.58
C VAL A 326 19.49 -9.16 5.81
N LEU A 327 18.18 -9.17 6.04
CA LEU A 327 17.55 -8.55 7.20
C LEU A 327 17.97 -9.23 8.51
N ALA A 328 18.04 -10.56 8.56
CA ALA A 328 18.51 -11.31 9.72
C ALA A 328 19.94 -10.88 10.10
N ARG A 329 20.84 -10.71 9.13
CA ARG A 329 22.17 -10.16 9.39
C ARG A 329 22.13 -8.71 9.88
N ARG A 330 21.30 -7.84 9.30
CA ARG A 330 21.18 -6.44 9.76
C ARG A 330 20.67 -6.37 11.20
N ALA A 331 19.69 -7.22 11.55
CA ALA A 331 19.23 -7.39 12.91
C ALA A 331 20.37 -7.90 13.82
N PHE A 332 21.23 -8.79 13.31
CA PHE A 332 22.35 -9.32 14.09
C PHE A 332 23.40 -8.25 14.36
N LEU A 333 23.68 -7.34 13.42
CA LEU A 333 24.52 -6.18 13.70
C LEU A 333 23.95 -5.31 14.83
N ARG A 334 22.62 -5.09 14.86
CA ARG A 334 21.97 -4.39 15.98
C ARG A 334 22.13 -5.13 17.31
N TYR A 335 22.02 -6.46 17.29
CA TYR A 335 22.29 -7.30 18.46
C TYR A 335 23.75 -7.15 18.94
N LEU A 336 24.73 -7.13 18.02
CA LEU A 336 26.14 -6.91 18.37
C LEU A 336 26.37 -5.53 19.03
N TYR A 337 25.76 -4.48 18.50
CA TYR A 337 25.84 -3.14 19.11
C TYR A 337 25.21 -3.10 20.50
N ALA A 338 24.07 -3.78 20.68
CA ALA A 338 23.42 -3.88 21.99
C ALA A 338 24.31 -4.62 23.01
N GLU A 339 24.97 -5.71 22.61
CA GLU A 339 25.94 -6.42 23.47
C GLU A 339 27.14 -5.52 23.82
N ALA A 340 27.67 -4.76 22.86
CA ALA A 340 28.79 -3.85 23.12
C ALA A 340 28.44 -2.74 24.12
N LEU A 341 27.25 -2.13 23.99
CA LEU A 341 26.76 -1.13 24.95
C LEU A 341 26.55 -1.75 26.34
N PHE A 342 25.96 -2.96 26.38
CA PHE A 342 25.77 -3.69 27.64
C PHE A 342 27.10 -3.96 28.37
N TRP A 343 28.15 -4.36 27.63
CA TRP A 343 29.51 -4.53 28.16
C TRP A 343 30.14 -3.23 28.64
N GLN A 344 29.88 -2.12 27.95
CA GLN A 344 30.39 -0.81 28.34
C GLN A 344 29.79 -0.34 29.68
N GLU A 345 28.51 -0.65 29.92
CA GLU A 345 27.80 -0.25 31.15
C GLU A 345 28.10 -1.16 32.35
N ASN A 346 28.24 -2.47 32.14
CA ASN A 346 28.28 -3.47 33.22
C ASN A 346 29.66 -4.15 33.40
N GLY A 347 30.61 -3.92 32.49
CA GLY A 347 31.99 -4.43 32.63
C GLY A 347 32.09 -5.95 32.71
N LEU A 348 32.97 -6.46 33.58
CA LEU A 348 33.28 -7.89 33.74
C LEU A 348 32.10 -8.73 34.29
N GLU A 349 31.17 -8.12 35.03
CA GLU A 349 29.97 -8.79 35.55
C GLU A 349 29.03 -9.26 34.40
N SER A 350 29.18 -8.67 33.21
CA SER A 350 28.47 -9.03 31.97
C SER A 350 28.83 -10.40 31.40
N SER A 351 29.99 -10.97 31.80
CA SER A 351 30.55 -12.16 31.15
C SER A 351 29.56 -13.32 31.16
N GLU A 352 28.86 -13.58 32.26
CA GLU A 352 27.97 -14.74 32.37
C GLU A 352 26.72 -14.64 31.48
N GLN A 353 26.18 -13.43 31.30
CA GLN A 353 24.93 -13.21 30.55
C GLN A 353 25.15 -12.99 29.04
N SER A 354 26.34 -12.50 28.68
CA SER A 354 26.73 -12.22 27.29
C SER A 354 27.18 -13.49 26.54
N ILE A 355 27.05 -13.45 25.21
CA ILE A 355 27.63 -14.47 24.33
C ILE A 355 29.12 -14.22 24.06
N PHE A 356 29.61 -13.04 24.41
CA PHE A 356 30.99 -12.59 24.25
C PHE A 356 31.75 -12.71 25.57
N GLU A 357 33.07 -12.71 25.47
CA GLU A 357 34.01 -12.50 26.56
C GLU A 357 35.07 -11.49 26.13
N ARG A 358 35.77 -10.90 27.09
CA ARG A 358 36.87 -9.99 26.80
C ARG A 358 38.13 -10.79 26.54
N HIS A 359 38.72 -10.63 25.36
CA HIS A 359 39.99 -11.27 25.05
C HIS A 359 41.09 -10.78 25.99
N ALA A 360 41.87 -11.72 26.55
CA ALA A 360 42.79 -11.45 27.65
C ALA A 360 43.86 -10.38 27.31
N THR A 361 44.36 -10.36 26.08
CA THR A 361 45.47 -9.48 25.67
C THR A 361 45.01 -8.27 24.87
N SER A 362 44.13 -8.48 23.89
CA SER A 362 43.66 -7.40 22.99
C SER A 362 42.54 -6.56 23.59
N HIS A 363 41.95 -7.01 24.70
CA HIS A 363 40.81 -6.39 25.36
C HIS A 363 39.55 -6.22 24.48
N ARG A 364 39.54 -6.77 23.26
CA ARG A 364 38.39 -6.78 22.34
C ARG A 364 37.35 -7.82 22.81
N LEU A 365 36.09 -7.58 22.51
CA LEU A 365 35.03 -8.58 22.73
C LEU A 365 35.14 -9.66 21.66
N VAL A 366 35.22 -10.92 22.10
CA VAL A 366 35.32 -12.11 21.24
C VAL A 366 34.20 -13.07 21.60
N LEU A 367 33.67 -13.79 20.60
CA LEU A 367 32.64 -14.80 20.86
C LEU A 367 33.25 -15.87 21.76
N LYS A 368 32.54 -16.29 22.82
CA LYS A 368 33.07 -17.32 23.73
C LYS A 368 33.43 -18.60 22.94
N PRO A 369 34.56 -19.26 23.23
CA PRO A 369 35.07 -20.39 22.44
C PRO A 369 34.09 -21.57 22.31
N GLN A 370 33.25 -21.79 23.32
CA GLN A 370 32.24 -22.83 23.33
C GLN A 370 31.00 -22.51 22.47
N HIS A 371 30.82 -21.26 22.06
CA HIS A 371 29.68 -20.82 21.27
C HIS A 371 29.92 -20.97 19.76
N SER A 372 28.85 -21.25 19.03
CA SER A 372 28.86 -21.19 17.55
C SER A 372 27.58 -20.53 17.03
N LEU A 373 27.71 -19.80 15.93
CA LEU A 373 26.59 -19.11 15.28
C LEU A 373 26.21 -19.83 14.00
N HIS A 374 24.90 -20.03 13.81
CA HIS A 374 24.33 -20.79 12.69
C HIS A 374 23.32 -19.92 11.97
N LEU A 375 23.50 -19.74 10.65
CA LEU A 375 22.52 -19.06 9.80
C LEU A 375 21.57 -20.11 9.20
N PHE A 376 20.28 -19.93 9.45
CA PHE A 376 19.20 -20.66 8.81
C PHE A 376 18.53 -19.79 7.74
N ILE A 377 18.21 -20.40 6.60
CA ILE A 377 17.38 -19.81 5.55
C ILE A 377 16.43 -20.92 5.08
N SER A 378 15.12 -20.65 5.04
CA SER A 378 14.10 -21.64 4.68
C SER A 378 14.15 -22.04 3.20
N GLU A 379 14.87 -21.29 2.38
CA GLU A 379 15.07 -21.53 0.96
C GLU A 379 16.54 -21.24 0.59
N ALA A 380 17.05 -21.91 -0.45
CA ALA A 380 18.39 -21.61 -0.96
C ALA A 380 18.52 -20.12 -1.33
N PRO A 381 19.61 -19.44 -0.92
CA PRO A 381 19.75 -18.01 -1.16
C PRO A 381 19.82 -17.74 -2.66
N CYS A 382 19.12 -16.70 -3.12
CA CYS A 382 19.08 -16.34 -4.54
C CYS A 382 20.49 -16.06 -5.10
N GLY A 383 20.71 -16.38 -6.37
CA GLY A 383 22.04 -16.44 -6.97
C GLY A 383 22.49 -17.87 -7.21
N ASP A 384 23.80 -18.06 -7.12
CA ASP A 384 24.53 -19.29 -7.42
C ASP A 384 24.03 -20.51 -6.62
N ALA A 385 23.73 -20.32 -5.34
CA ALA A 385 23.30 -21.41 -4.46
C ALA A 385 21.90 -21.93 -4.78
N ALA A 386 21.13 -21.21 -5.61
CA ALA A 386 19.82 -21.64 -6.10
C ALA A 386 19.90 -22.35 -7.46
N ILE A 387 21.12 -22.61 -7.97
CA ILE A 387 21.39 -23.35 -9.20
C ILE A 387 21.90 -24.74 -8.80
N TYR A 388 21.02 -25.73 -8.76
CA TYR A 388 21.37 -27.09 -8.40
C TYR A 388 20.45 -28.11 -9.07
N GLU A 389 20.92 -29.34 -9.22
CA GLU A 389 20.15 -30.43 -9.80
C GLU A 389 19.00 -30.84 -8.87
N LEU A 390 17.80 -30.85 -9.42
CA LEU A 390 16.58 -31.32 -8.78
C LEU A 390 16.54 -32.84 -8.87
N ARG A 391 16.07 -33.47 -7.79
CA ARG A 391 15.80 -34.91 -7.80
C ARG A 391 14.65 -35.22 -8.78
N GLN A 392 14.73 -36.37 -9.44
CA GLN A 392 13.82 -36.73 -10.52
C GLN A 392 12.36 -36.75 -10.09
N ASP A 393 12.07 -37.26 -8.89
CA ASP A 393 10.75 -37.28 -8.25
C ASP A 393 10.13 -35.87 -8.13
N ILE A 394 10.93 -34.88 -7.75
CA ILE A 394 10.49 -33.49 -7.63
C ILE A 394 10.24 -32.87 -9.01
N VAL A 395 11.08 -33.22 -9.99
CA VAL A 395 10.88 -32.75 -11.37
C VAL A 395 9.57 -33.33 -11.93
N ASP A 396 9.30 -34.62 -11.69
CA ASP A 396 8.04 -35.27 -12.08
C ASP A 396 6.84 -34.58 -11.42
N GLU A 397 6.91 -34.27 -10.12
CA GLU A 397 5.85 -33.56 -9.41
C GLU A 397 5.59 -32.16 -9.97
N LEU A 398 6.66 -31.39 -10.23
CA LEU A 398 6.55 -30.03 -10.81
C LEU A 398 5.99 -30.05 -12.23
N VAL A 399 6.33 -31.07 -13.01
CA VAL A 399 5.75 -31.31 -14.34
C VAL A 399 4.27 -31.62 -14.21
N GLN A 400 3.87 -32.57 -13.35
CA GLN A 400 2.46 -32.91 -13.10
C GLN A 400 1.64 -31.69 -12.65
N GLN A 401 2.17 -30.88 -11.72
CA GLN A 401 1.50 -29.66 -11.25
C GLN A 401 1.33 -28.62 -12.37
N ARG A 402 2.31 -28.50 -13.27
CA ARG A 402 2.23 -27.60 -14.42
C ARG A 402 1.20 -28.13 -15.41
N GLU A 403 1.26 -29.41 -15.76
CA GLU A 403 0.29 -30.08 -16.64
C GLU A 403 -1.15 -29.95 -16.13
N ALA A 404 -1.37 -30.09 -14.83
CA ALA A 404 -2.67 -29.86 -14.19
C ALA A 404 -3.16 -28.40 -14.32
N LYS A 405 -2.26 -27.41 -14.35
CA LYS A 405 -2.61 -25.98 -14.49
C LYS A 405 -2.81 -25.55 -15.95
N THR A 406 -2.02 -26.07 -16.88
CA THR A 406 -2.08 -25.67 -18.30
C THR A 406 -2.93 -26.60 -19.17
N GLY A 407 -3.34 -27.77 -18.67
CA GLY A 407 -4.16 -28.74 -19.41
C GLY A 407 -3.48 -29.33 -20.66
N GLN A 408 -2.17 -29.12 -20.81
CA GLN A 408 -1.35 -29.60 -21.92
C GLN A 408 -0.13 -30.33 -21.35
N ALA A 409 0.17 -31.51 -21.88
CA ALA A 409 1.44 -32.20 -21.65
C ALA A 409 2.58 -31.31 -22.18
N ASP A 410 3.33 -30.69 -21.27
CA ASP A 410 4.27 -29.65 -21.63
C ASP A 410 5.62 -30.27 -22.04
N GLN A 411 5.83 -30.60 -23.33
CA GLN A 411 7.15 -31.02 -23.88
C GLN A 411 8.28 -29.97 -23.76
N ARG A 412 8.10 -28.86 -23.02
CA ARG A 412 9.21 -27.93 -22.73
C ARG A 412 10.29 -28.66 -21.95
N GLU A 413 11.54 -28.40 -22.32
CA GLU A 413 12.76 -28.98 -21.73
C GLU A 413 12.59 -29.20 -20.21
N ARG A 414 12.62 -30.48 -19.82
CA ARG A 414 12.62 -30.90 -18.43
C ARG A 414 13.91 -30.37 -17.80
N SER A 415 13.87 -29.17 -17.24
CA SER A 415 15.03 -28.57 -16.60
C SER A 415 15.32 -29.35 -15.33
N GLU A 416 16.28 -30.27 -15.41
CA GLU A 416 16.83 -31.00 -14.26
C GLU A 416 17.53 -30.06 -13.27
N LEU A 417 17.82 -28.81 -13.67
CA LEU A 417 18.35 -27.77 -12.80
C LEU A 417 17.23 -26.88 -12.25
N ARG A 418 17.27 -26.58 -10.95
CA ARG A 418 16.62 -25.41 -10.39
C ARG A 418 17.30 -24.17 -10.96
N LEU A 419 16.52 -23.27 -11.56
CA LEU A 419 17.05 -22.03 -12.13
C LEU A 419 16.93 -20.89 -11.14
N THR A 420 17.92 -19.99 -11.15
CA THR A 420 17.85 -18.75 -10.38
C THR A 420 17.29 -17.61 -11.21
N GLY A 421 16.48 -16.75 -10.60
CA GLY A 421 16.09 -15.48 -11.22
C GLY A 421 17.26 -14.49 -11.31
N ALA A 422 18.30 -14.65 -10.48
CA ALA A 422 19.42 -13.71 -10.42
C ALA A 422 20.22 -13.67 -11.74
N LYS A 423 20.42 -12.45 -12.26
CA LYS A 423 21.09 -12.20 -13.55
C LYS A 423 22.59 -12.11 -13.35
N ALA A 424 23.36 -12.74 -14.24
CA ALA A 424 24.82 -12.59 -14.26
C ALA A 424 25.21 -11.12 -14.39
N HIS A 425 26.19 -10.69 -13.60
CA HIS A 425 26.77 -9.36 -13.67
C HIS A 425 27.75 -9.33 -14.84
N ASN A 426 27.26 -9.03 -16.06
CA ASN A 426 28.12 -8.95 -17.24
C ASN A 426 29.14 -7.83 -17.10
N LYS A 427 30.42 -8.20 -17.14
CA LYS A 427 31.57 -7.27 -17.13
C LYS A 427 32.02 -6.86 -18.55
N ARG A 428 31.18 -7.06 -19.59
CA ARG A 428 31.50 -6.71 -21.00
C ARG A 428 30.51 -5.67 -21.56
N SER A 429 31.08 -4.58 -22.09
CA SER A 429 30.52 -3.40 -22.77
C SER A 429 29.48 -2.54 -22.05
N ARG A 430 29.98 -1.59 -21.24
CA ARG A 430 29.65 -0.19 -21.51
C ARG A 430 30.55 0.20 -22.70
N ASP A 431 30.01 0.87 -23.70
CA ASP A 431 30.62 1.17 -25.00
C ASP A 431 30.50 -0.01 -26.00
N VAL A 432 29.36 -0.09 -26.69
CA VAL A 432 29.23 -0.10 -28.17
C VAL A 432 27.77 0.29 -28.47
N ASP A 433 27.65 1.13 -29.49
CA ASP A 433 26.48 1.85 -29.99
C ASP A 433 25.15 1.11 -30.16
N ASP A 434 24.15 1.98 -30.22
CA ASP A 434 22.78 1.89 -30.69
C ASP A 434 22.64 1.23 -32.08
N GLN A 435 22.78 -0.11 -32.17
CA GLN A 435 22.31 -0.87 -33.33
C GLN A 435 21.44 -2.06 -32.93
N LYS A 436 20.18 -2.00 -33.40
CA LYS A 436 19.24 -3.11 -33.48
C LYS A 436 19.82 -4.22 -34.35
N ASP A 437 20.44 -5.22 -33.73
CA ASP A 437 20.65 -6.52 -34.38
C ASP A 437 19.68 -7.55 -33.80
N HIS A 438 18.74 -7.92 -34.66
CA HIS A 438 17.92 -9.11 -34.53
C HIS A 438 18.81 -10.37 -34.59
N ALA A 439 18.43 -11.38 -33.80
CA ALA A 439 18.79 -12.79 -33.93
C ALA A 439 20.14 -13.26 -33.32
N THR A 440 20.15 -13.48 -32.00
CA THR A 440 20.67 -14.74 -31.41
C THR A 440 20.11 -14.94 -29.99
N PRO A 441 19.42 -16.05 -29.66
CA PRO A 441 19.01 -16.30 -28.28
C PRO A 441 20.26 -16.50 -27.41
N LEU A 442 20.44 -15.67 -26.39
CA LEU A 442 21.39 -15.95 -25.30
C LEU A 442 21.01 -17.29 -24.68
N ASP A 443 21.80 -18.32 -24.95
CA ASP A 443 21.59 -19.67 -24.50
C ASP A 443 21.44 -19.70 -22.96
N LYS A 444 20.24 -20.07 -22.48
CA LYS A 444 19.84 -19.96 -21.06
C LYS A 444 20.75 -20.78 -20.15
N LYS A 445 21.40 -21.83 -20.67
CA LYS A 445 22.41 -22.62 -19.95
C LYS A 445 23.63 -21.78 -19.56
N PHE A 446 24.14 -20.94 -20.46
CA PHE A 446 25.27 -20.04 -20.16
C PHE A 446 24.89 -18.91 -19.20
N ALA A 447 23.64 -18.43 -19.24
CA ALA A 447 23.13 -17.43 -18.28
C ALA A 447 23.04 -17.97 -16.83
N GLN A 448 23.03 -19.29 -16.66
CA GLN A 448 22.86 -20.00 -15.38
C GLN A 448 24.13 -20.76 -14.95
N ALA A 449 25.29 -20.43 -15.53
CA ALA A 449 26.57 -21.00 -15.11
C ALA A 449 26.94 -20.62 -13.66
N VAL A 450 27.44 -21.60 -12.91
CA VAL A 450 27.86 -21.43 -11.51
C VAL A 450 29.17 -20.62 -11.43
N GLY A 451 29.42 -19.92 -10.31
CA GLY A 451 30.68 -19.19 -10.08
C GLY A 451 30.73 -17.79 -10.69
N ILE A 452 29.61 -17.26 -11.16
CA ILE A 452 29.49 -15.91 -11.72
C ILE A 452 28.77 -15.02 -10.71
N ALA A 453 29.31 -13.84 -10.45
CA ALA A 453 28.65 -12.83 -9.61
C ALA A 453 27.33 -12.38 -10.25
N ARG A 454 26.26 -12.34 -9.47
CA ARG A 454 24.89 -12.08 -9.94
C ARG A 454 24.25 -10.92 -9.22
N VAL A 455 23.42 -10.17 -9.95
CA VAL A 455 22.47 -9.22 -9.38
C VAL A 455 21.15 -9.94 -9.20
N LYS A 456 20.43 -9.65 -8.11
CA LYS A 456 19.09 -10.22 -7.89
C LYS A 456 18.20 -9.99 -9.10
N SER A 457 17.33 -10.95 -9.40
CA SER A 457 16.22 -10.71 -10.32
C SER A 457 15.38 -9.58 -9.76
N GLY A 458 15.52 -8.39 -10.32
CA GLY A 458 14.35 -7.53 -10.48
C GLY A 458 13.36 -8.26 -11.38
N ARG A 459 12.06 -8.01 -11.19
CA ARG A 459 11.04 -8.35 -12.18
C ARG A 459 11.52 -7.82 -13.54
N SER A 460 11.80 -8.72 -14.48
CA SER A 460 12.41 -8.34 -15.78
C SER A 460 11.48 -7.48 -16.63
N ASP A 461 10.19 -7.52 -16.31
CA ASP A 461 9.11 -6.67 -16.81
C ASP A 461 9.14 -5.24 -16.26
N LEU A 462 9.94 -4.96 -15.22
CA LEU A 462 10.09 -3.59 -14.70
C LEU A 462 11.06 -2.77 -15.57
N PRO A 463 10.77 -1.47 -15.77
CA PRO A 463 11.71 -0.53 -16.38
C PRO A 463 13.09 -0.56 -15.68
N PRO A 464 14.21 -0.30 -16.41
CA PRO A 464 15.57 -0.39 -15.86
C PRO A 464 15.80 0.38 -14.56
N GLU A 465 15.14 1.52 -14.37
CA GLU A 465 15.20 2.36 -13.18
C GLU A 465 14.45 1.77 -11.97
N LYS A 466 13.53 0.82 -12.18
CA LYS A 466 12.87 0.07 -11.10
C LYS A 466 13.54 -1.28 -10.82
N GLN A 467 14.51 -1.68 -11.64
CA GLN A 467 15.28 -2.89 -11.40
C GLN A 467 16.29 -2.66 -10.27
N THR A 468 16.46 -3.67 -9.43
CA THR A 468 17.39 -3.59 -8.30
C THR A 468 18.84 -3.71 -8.79
N LEU A 469 19.74 -3.01 -8.11
CA LEU A 469 21.19 -3.17 -8.24
C LEU A 469 21.77 -4.13 -7.20
N SER A 470 20.92 -4.66 -6.31
CA SER A 470 21.39 -5.46 -5.18
C SER A 470 21.97 -6.79 -5.66
N MET A 471 23.21 -7.08 -5.25
CA MET A 471 23.86 -8.38 -5.49
C MET A 471 23.03 -9.54 -4.93
N SER A 472 23.18 -10.72 -5.52
CA SER A 472 22.51 -11.94 -5.08
C SER A 472 22.88 -12.29 -3.64
N CYS A 473 22.01 -13.04 -2.97
CA CYS A 473 22.28 -13.44 -1.60
C CYS A 473 23.42 -14.45 -1.50
N SER A 474 23.59 -15.32 -2.51
CA SER A 474 24.76 -16.20 -2.61
C SER A 474 26.07 -15.40 -2.64
N ASP A 475 26.14 -14.37 -3.48
CA ASP A 475 27.35 -13.52 -3.58
C ASP A 475 27.62 -12.76 -2.28
N LYS A 476 26.56 -12.25 -1.63
CA LYS A 476 26.68 -11.57 -0.33
C LYS A 476 27.15 -12.51 0.76
N LEU A 477 26.74 -13.77 0.75
CA LEU A 477 27.21 -14.77 1.72
C LEU A 477 28.65 -15.18 1.43
N ALA A 478 29.02 -15.40 0.17
CA ALA A 478 30.39 -15.70 -0.23
C ALA A 478 31.36 -14.57 0.14
N SER A 479 30.97 -13.31 -0.12
CA SER A 479 31.74 -12.13 0.29
C SER A 479 31.99 -12.12 1.80
N LYS A 480 30.97 -12.45 2.62
CA LYS A 480 31.11 -12.49 4.08
C LYS A 480 32.05 -13.62 4.51
N ASN A 481 31.96 -14.80 3.89
CA ASN A 481 32.87 -15.91 4.22
C ASN A 481 34.33 -15.56 3.94
N LYS A 482 34.61 -14.70 2.95
CA LYS A 482 35.96 -14.15 2.71
C LYS A 482 36.36 -13.11 3.76
N HIS A 483 35.54 -12.07 3.95
CA HIS A 483 35.90 -10.96 4.85
C HIS A 483 35.94 -11.38 6.32
N SER A 484 35.10 -12.32 6.75
CA SER A 484 35.15 -12.89 8.10
C SER A 484 36.41 -13.73 8.35
N ASN A 485 37.02 -14.29 7.30
CA ASN A 485 38.31 -14.97 7.40
C ASN A 485 39.49 -13.98 7.30
N GLU A 486 39.38 -12.91 6.51
CA GLU A 486 40.42 -11.88 6.40
C GLU A 486 40.55 -11.01 7.66
N LEU A 487 39.46 -10.80 8.40
CA LEU A 487 39.47 -10.19 9.74
C LEU A 487 40.24 -11.02 10.80
N CYS A 488 40.63 -12.26 10.47
CA CYS A 488 41.53 -13.08 11.30
C CYS A 488 42.99 -13.08 10.80
N VAL A 489 43.31 -12.47 9.65
CA VAL A 489 44.64 -12.58 9.00
C VAL A 489 45.32 -11.21 8.82
N HIS A 490 44.57 -10.11 8.92
CA HIS A 490 45.15 -8.77 8.95
C HIS A 490 44.68 -7.99 10.18
N ASP A 491 45.44 -8.15 11.27
CA ASP A 491 45.84 -7.12 12.23
C ASP A 491 46.96 -7.68 13.12
#